data_AF-A0A7C3JPE2-F1
#
_entry.id   AF-A0A7C3JPE2-F1
#
_cell.length_a   1.000
_cell.length_b   1.000
_cell.length_c   1.000
_cell.angle_alpha   90.00
_cell.angle_beta   90.00
_cell.angle_gamma   90.00
#
_symmetry.space_group_name_H-M   'P 1'
#
loop_
_entity.id
_entity.type
_entity.pdbx_description
1 polymer ?
#
loop_
_entity_poly.entity_id
_entity_poly.type
_entity_poly.pdbx_seq_one_letter_code
_entity_poly.pdbx_strand_id
1 'polypeptide(L)'
;MKIRKIHRIHRILQDSQGSSAVSLIVGHDACGDRWYRTKCLRGVLVATTVALLAPARTPQPVVTRLHAETTRIPGLAEVTEQLLSQGADPIGNSPQELSKFLVAEIERWTRLIEQAKIRAD
;
A
#
# COMPACT_ATOMS: atom_id res chain seq x y z
N MET A 1 -27.61 11.38 8.85
CA MET A 1 -26.33 12.09 8.64
C MET A 1 -25.16 11.11 8.44
N LYS A 2 -25.24 10.14 7.51
CA LYS A 2 -24.27 9.01 7.46
C LYS A 2 -23.82 8.45 6.09
N ILE A 3 -24.32 8.94 4.95
CA ILE A 3 -23.88 8.43 3.62
C ILE A 3 -22.71 9.26 3.03
N ARG A 4 -22.49 10.48 3.53
CA ARG A 4 -21.52 11.43 2.96
C ARG A 4 -20.05 11.11 3.28
N LYS A 5 -19.75 10.35 4.34
CA LYS A 5 -18.36 10.04 4.76
C LYS A 5 -17.72 8.94 3.90
N ILE A 6 -18.45 7.88 3.59
CA ILE A 6 -17.96 6.79 2.71
C ILE A 6 -17.72 7.31 1.29
N HIS A 7 -18.63 8.15 0.77
CA HIS A 7 -18.42 8.84 -0.51
C HIS A 7 -17.21 9.78 -0.49
N ARG A 8 -16.80 10.30 0.68
CA ARG A 8 -15.62 11.16 0.81
C ARG A 8 -14.32 10.35 0.76
N ILE A 9 -14.28 9.18 1.39
CA ILE A 9 -13.11 8.27 1.31
C ILE A 9 -13.00 7.67 -0.09
N HIS A 10 -14.11 7.23 -0.68
CA HIS A 10 -14.14 6.75 -2.06
C HIS A 10 -13.72 7.86 -3.05
N ARG A 11 -14.10 9.12 -2.80
CA ARG A 11 -13.65 10.27 -3.60
C ARG A 11 -12.18 10.60 -3.38
N ILE A 12 -11.64 10.53 -2.16
CA ILE A 12 -10.21 10.72 -1.89
C ILE A 12 -9.39 9.63 -2.58
N LEU A 13 -9.88 8.39 -2.60
CA LEU A 13 -9.22 7.28 -3.29
C LEU A 13 -9.38 7.37 -4.82
N GLN A 14 -10.53 7.82 -5.34
CA GLN A 14 -10.71 8.08 -6.77
C GLN A 14 -9.94 9.31 -7.26
N ASP A 15 -9.85 10.38 -6.47
CA ASP A 15 -8.97 11.53 -6.72
C ASP A 15 -7.49 11.10 -6.64
N SER A 16 -7.20 10.01 -5.93
CA SER A 16 -5.88 9.39 -5.90
C SER A 16 -5.55 8.49 -7.09
N GLN A 17 -6.50 8.19 -7.97
CA GLN A 17 -6.22 7.45 -9.22
C GLN A 17 -5.37 8.24 -10.22
N GLY A 18 -5.16 9.55 -9.99
CA GLY A 18 -4.13 10.35 -10.68
C GLY A 18 -2.90 10.64 -9.81
N SER A 19 -2.88 10.19 -8.55
CA SER A 19 -1.82 10.46 -7.59
C SER A 19 -0.54 9.74 -7.99
N SER A 20 0.53 10.52 -8.02
CA SER A 20 1.86 10.00 -8.20
C SER A 20 2.25 9.25 -6.93
N ALA A 21 2.25 7.93 -7.02
CA ALA A 21 2.52 7.06 -5.90
C ALA A 21 4.03 6.99 -5.66
N VAL A 22 4.44 7.13 -4.41
CA VAL A 22 5.83 7.08 -3.98
C VAL A 22 5.95 5.91 -3.02
N SER A 23 6.88 5.01 -3.29
CA SER A 23 6.87 3.71 -2.63
C SER A 23 7.60 3.69 -1.30
N LEU A 24 6.89 3.15 -0.31
CA LEU A 24 7.43 2.36 0.78
C LEU A 24 6.38 1.26 1.01
N ILE A 25 6.36 0.22 0.16
CA ILE A 25 5.53 -0.94 0.51
C ILE A 25 6.15 -1.53 1.77
N VAL A 26 5.34 -1.53 2.82
CA VAL A 26 5.48 -2.37 4.01
C VAL A 26 4.56 -3.54 3.73
N GLY A 27 5.07 -4.69 3.34
CA GLY A 27 4.24 -5.86 3.00
C GLY A 27 4.90 -7.12 3.51
N HIS A 28 4.32 -7.76 4.53
CA HIS A 28 4.83 -9.03 5.04
C HIS A 28 4.37 -10.17 4.13
N ASP A 29 5.16 -10.43 3.09
CA ASP A 29 5.05 -11.64 2.29
C ASP A 29 6.01 -12.69 2.83
N ALA A 30 5.73 -13.28 3.99
CA ALA A 30 5.97 -14.71 4.06
C ALA A 30 5.03 -15.45 4.99
N CYS A 31 4.41 -16.44 4.35
CA CYS A 31 4.13 -17.68 5.00
C CYS A 31 5.46 -18.40 5.27
N GLY A 32 5.89 -18.50 6.53
CA GLY A 32 7.02 -19.35 6.93
C GLY A 32 8.37 -18.67 7.13
N ASP A 33 8.40 -17.35 7.23
CA ASP A 33 9.53 -16.58 7.72
C ASP A 33 9.63 -16.55 9.25
N ARG A 34 10.82 -16.18 9.71
CA ARG A 34 11.35 -16.40 11.08
C ARG A 34 10.46 -15.84 12.21
N TRP A 35 9.55 -14.92 11.90
CA TRP A 35 8.77 -14.16 12.89
C TRP A 35 7.34 -14.69 13.12
N TYR A 36 6.74 -15.43 12.17
CA TYR A 36 5.36 -15.90 12.31
C TYR A 36 5.27 -17.43 12.29
N ARG A 37 5.07 -18.05 13.46
CA ARG A 37 4.86 -19.52 13.63
C ARG A 37 3.48 -20.03 13.13
N THR A 38 2.71 -19.23 12.42
CA THR A 38 1.29 -19.50 12.19
C THR A 38 1.07 -20.28 10.89
N LYS A 39 0.22 -21.31 10.94
CA LYS A 39 -0.25 -22.07 9.76
C LYS A 39 -0.87 -21.10 8.75
N CYS A 40 -0.30 -21.04 7.56
CA CYS A 40 -0.87 -20.29 6.46
C CYS A 40 -2.09 -21.00 5.90
N LEU A 41 -3.13 -20.23 5.61
CA LEU A 41 -4.31 -20.73 4.92
C LEU A 41 -4.00 -20.80 3.43
N ARG A 42 -4.11 -22.00 2.85
CA ARG A 42 -3.82 -22.21 1.43
C ARG A 42 -4.77 -21.37 0.58
N GLY A 43 -4.20 -20.57 -0.33
CA GLY A 43 -4.97 -19.68 -1.21
C GLY A 43 -5.41 -18.36 -0.58
N VAL A 44 -4.97 -18.05 0.65
CA VAL A 44 -5.26 -16.78 1.33
C VAL A 44 -3.96 -16.02 1.54
N LEU A 45 -3.82 -14.89 0.85
CA LEU A 45 -2.77 -13.90 1.07
C LEU A 45 -3.43 -12.57 1.37
N VAL A 46 -3.19 -12.06 2.57
CA VAL A 46 -3.64 -10.73 3.02
C VAL A 46 -2.49 -10.12 3.79
N ALA A 47 -1.91 -9.08 3.22
CA ALA A 47 -0.91 -8.25 3.87
C ALA A 47 -1.46 -6.83 4.02
N THR A 48 -1.04 -6.14 5.07
CA THR A 48 -1.22 -4.69 5.17
C THR A 48 -0.16 -4.05 4.30
N THR A 49 -0.55 -3.07 3.47
CA THR A 49 0.38 -2.27 2.68
C THR A 49 0.38 -0.82 3.18
N VAL A 50 1.56 -0.29 3.49
CA VAL A 50 1.78 1.16 3.65
C VAL A 50 2.30 1.71 2.32
N ALA A 51 1.97 2.96 1.99
CA ALA A 51 2.45 3.63 0.78
C ALA A 51 2.41 5.16 0.96
N LEU A 52 3.31 5.89 0.30
CA LEU A 52 3.28 7.35 0.26
C LEU A 52 2.52 7.81 -1.01
N LEU A 53 1.52 8.66 -0.85
CA LEU A 53 0.70 9.16 -1.96
C LEU A 53 0.84 10.67 -2.07
N ALA A 54 1.02 11.17 -3.29
CA ALA A 54 1.06 12.61 -3.59
C ALA A 54 -0.14 13.00 -4.47
N PRO A 55 -0.73 14.22 -4.34
CA PRO A 55 -1.91 14.64 -5.12
C PRO A 55 -1.82 14.38 -6.63
N ALA A 56 -2.97 14.23 -7.30
CA ALA A 56 -3.03 13.86 -8.71
C ALA A 56 -2.31 14.79 -9.71
N ARG A 57 -2.12 16.05 -9.32
CA ARG A 57 -1.47 17.06 -10.16
C ARG A 57 -0.07 17.43 -9.66
N THR A 58 0.54 16.57 -8.84
CA THR A 58 1.92 16.75 -8.41
C THR A 58 2.84 16.75 -9.64
N PRO A 59 3.68 17.77 -9.86
CA PRO A 59 4.60 17.80 -10.98
C PRO A 59 5.57 16.62 -10.97
N GLN A 60 5.81 16.02 -12.15
CA GLN A 60 6.68 14.84 -12.29
C GLN A 60 8.06 14.98 -11.63
N PRO A 61 8.76 16.14 -11.68
CA PRO A 61 10.05 16.28 -11.00
C PRO A 61 9.98 16.09 -9.47
N VAL A 62 8.87 16.48 -8.85
CA VAL A 62 8.64 16.30 -7.41
C VAL A 62 8.46 14.82 -7.08
N VAL A 63 7.67 14.12 -7.90
CA VAL A 63 7.44 12.67 -7.78
C VAL A 63 8.74 11.90 -7.88
N THR A 64 9.54 12.21 -8.91
CA THR A 64 10.83 11.56 -9.14
C THR A 64 11.76 11.76 -7.96
N ARG A 65 11.81 12.97 -7.40
CA ARG A 65 12.64 13.26 -6.22
C ARG A 65 12.16 12.51 -4.99
N LEU A 66 10.85 12.51 -4.72
CA LEU A 66 10.28 11.78 -3.59
C LEU A 66 10.57 10.28 -3.71
N HIS A 67 10.36 9.70 -4.90
CA HIS A 67 10.68 8.30 -5.18
C HIS A 67 12.14 7.97 -4.90
N ALA A 68 13.06 8.79 -5.41
CA ALA A 68 14.50 8.60 -5.20
C ALA A 68 14.87 8.58 -3.72
N GLU A 69 14.32 9.47 -2.90
CA GLU A 69 14.62 9.48 -1.46
C GLU A 69 13.98 8.29 -0.73
N THR A 70 12.73 7.95 -1.08
CA THR A 70 12.02 6.84 -0.42
C THR A 70 12.60 5.47 -0.73
N THR A 71 13.25 5.28 -1.88
CA THR A 71 13.96 4.04 -2.19
C THR A 71 15.40 4.03 -1.66
N ARG A 72 16.02 5.21 -1.52
CA ARG A 72 17.38 5.34 -0.96
C ARG A 72 17.43 5.04 0.54
N ILE A 73 16.45 5.53 1.30
CA ILE A 73 16.45 5.43 2.78
C ILE A 73 16.46 3.98 3.27
N PRO A 74 15.64 3.04 2.74
CA PRO A 74 15.71 1.63 3.11
C PRO A 74 17.00 0.92 2.71
N GLY A 75 17.86 1.53 1.87
CA GLY A 75 19.21 1.02 1.58
C GLY A 75 20.20 1.24 2.73
N LEU A 76 19.82 1.99 3.76
CA LEU A 76 20.61 2.14 4.99
C LEU A 76 20.31 0.95 5.92
N ALA A 77 21.35 0.17 6.26
CA ALA A 77 21.20 -1.07 7.03
C ALA A 77 20.42 -0.90 8.35
N GLU A 78 20.68 0.20 9.08
CA GLU A 78 19.97 0.52 10.33
C GLU A 78 18.45 0.73 10.09
N VAL A 79 18.07 1.36 8.98
CA VAL A 79 16.66 1.59 8.65
C VAL A 79 16.00 0.28 8.25
N THR A 80 16.66 -0.54 7.44
CA THR A 80 16.15 -1.88 7.08
C THR A 80 15.93 -2.72 8.34
N GLU A 81 16.89 -2.74 9.26
CA GLU A 81 16.79 -3.50 10.51
C GLU A 81 15.62 -3.01 11.37
N GLN A 82 15.45 -1.70 11.51
CA GLN A 82 14.31 -1.12 12.22
C GLN A 82 12.97 -1.47 11.58
N LEU A 83 12.86 -1.41 10.24
CA LEU A 83 11.65 -1.79 9.53
C LEU A 83 11.34 -3.27 9.74
N LEU A 84 12.32 -4.15 9.54
CA LEU A 84 12.15 -5.59 9.73
C LEU A 84 11.77 -5.94 11.17
N SER A 85 12.35 -5.27 12.17
CA SER A 85 12.00 -5.45 13.58
C SER A 85 10.55 -5.09 13.91
N GLN A 86 9.94 -4.21 13.10
CA GLN A 86 8.54 -3.80 13.20
C GLN A 86 7.62 -4.67 12.31
N GLY A 87 8.14 -5.72 11.69
CA GLY A 87 7.41 -6.58 10.76
C GLY A 87 7.17 -5.93 9.39
N ALA A 88 7.96 -4.90 9.05
CA ALA A 88 7.89 -4.20 7.78
C ALA A 88 9.01 -4.64 6.83
N ASP A 89 8.63 -5.14 5.67
CA ASP A 89 9.57 -5.45 4.59
C ASP A 89 9.56 -4.32 3.54
N PRO A 90 10.64 -3.53 3.40
CA PRO A 90 10.69 -2.42 2.46
C PRO A 90 10.82 -2.89 1.01
N ILE A 91 9.87 -2.52 0.16
CA ILE A 91 9.93 -2.79 -1.29
C ILE A 91 10.16 -1.50 -2.07
N GLY A 92 11.16 -1.50 -2.95
CA GLY A 92 11.53 -0.36 -3.80
C GLY A 92 10.94 -0.40 -5.20
N ASN A 93 9.62 -0.55 -5.34
CA ASN A 93 8.97 -0.54 -6.66
C ASN A 93 8.84 0.89 -7.24
N SER A 94 8.72 0.99 -8.56
CA SER A 94 8.49 2.25 -9.27
C SER A 94 7.12 2.85 -8.94
N PRO A 95 6.93 4.18 -9.12
CA PRO A 95 5.62 4.83 -8.99
C PRO A 95 4.52 4.14 -9.81
N GLN A 96 4.84 3.71 -11.03
CA GLN A 96 3.89 3.08 -11.94
C GLN A 96 3.50 1.67 -11.46
N GLU A 97 4.45 0.90 -10.92
CA GLU A 97 4.15 -0.41 -10.33
C GLU A 97 3.28 -0.28 -9.09
N LEU A 98 3.53 0.72 -8.24
CA LEU A 98 2.70 1.00 -7.07
C LEU A 98 1.28 1.41 -7.48
N SER A 99 1.13 2.27 -8.49
CA SER A 99 -0.19 2.61 -9.02
C SER A 99 -0.95 1.38 -9.51
N LYS A 100 -0.30 0.47 -10.26
CA LYS A 100 -0.92 -0.77 -10.71
C LYS A 100 -1.34 -1.68 -9.55
N PHE A 101 -0.48 -1.81 -8.54
CA PHE A 101 -0.77 -2.59 -7.34
C PHE A 101 -2.00 -2.05 -6.59
N LEU A 102 -2.06 -0.73 -6.37
CA LEU A 102 -3.18 -0.11 -5.66
C LEU A 102 -4.52 -0.28 -6.41
N VAL A 103 -4.51 -0.17 -7.74
CA VAL A 103 -5.71 -0.44 -8.56
C VAL A 103 -6.17 -1.89 -8.36
N ALA A 104 -5.26 -2.85 -8.44
CA ALA A 104 -5.58 -4.26 -8.26
C ALA A 104 -6.11 -4.58 -6.84
N GLU A 105 -5.52 -3.97 -5.80
CA GLU A 105 -5.97 -4.13 -4.42
C GLU A 105 -7.36 -3.53 -4.19
N ILE A 106 -7.61 -2.31 -4.68
CA ILE A 106 -8.92 -1.67 -4.59
C ILE A 106 -9.98 -2.54 -5.25
N GLU A 107 -9.71 -3.05 -6.46
CA GLU A 107 -10.63 -3.94 -7.17
C GLU A 107 -10.89 -5.24 -6.40
N ARG A 108 -9.85 -5.88 -5.87
CA ARG A 108 -9.95 -7.12 -5.10
C ARG A 108 -10.81 -6.93 -3.86
N TRP A 109 -10.57 -5.88 -3.09
CA TRP A 109 -11.32 -5.60 -1.87
C TRP A 109 -12.74 -5.13 -2.16
N THR A 110 -12.96 -4.36 -3.22
CA THR A 110 -14.31 -3.94 -3.64
C THR A 110 -15.18 -5.15 -3.93
N ARG A 111 -14.69 -6.10 -4.76
CA ARG A 111 -15.42 -7.35 -5.05
C ARG A 111 -15.76 -8.13 -3.78
N LEU A 112 -14.80 -8.24 -2.85
CA LEU A 112 -15.00 -8.95 -1.59
C LEU A 112 -16.06 -8.27 -0.71
N ILE A 113 -16.01 -6.95 -0.57
CA ILE A 113 -16.97 -6.16 0.23
C ILE A 113 -18.38 -6.32 -0.32
N GLU A 114 -18.55 -6.25 -1.65
CA GLU A 114 -19.83 -6.43 -2.32
C GLU A 114 -20.40 -7.83 -2.11
N GLN A 115 -19.59 -8.87 -2.32
CA GLN A 115 -19.98 -10.27 -2.14
C GLN A 115 -20.37 -10.57 -0.69
N ALA A 116 -19.59 -10.07 0.27
CA ALA A 116 -19.81 -10.29 1.70
C ALA A 116 -20.85 -9.34 2.30
N LYS A 117 -21.40 -8.39 1.52
CA LYS A 117 -22.37 -7.36 1.97
C LYS A 117 -21.88 -6.56 3.18
N ILE A 118 -20.56 -6.32 3.25
CA ILE A 118 -19.93 -5.58 4.34
C ILE A 118 -20.23 -4.09 4.18
N ARG A 119 -20.55 -3.41 5.27
CA ARG A 119 -20.80 -1.96 5.31
C ARG A 119 -19.94 -1.32 6.40
N ALA A 120 -19.37 -0.15 6.10
CA ALA A 120 -18.84 0.74 7.13
C ALA A 120 -20.00 1.48 7.84
N ASP A 121 -19.79 1.84 9.08
CA ASP A 121 -20.76 2.39 10.05
C ASP A 121 -20.96 3.93 10.00
#